data_AF-A0A543J782-F1
#
_entry.id   AF-A0A543J782-F1
#
_cell.length_a   1.000
_cell.length_b   1.000
_cell.length_c   1.000
_cell.angle_alpha   90.00
_cell.angle_beta   90.00
_cell.angle_gamma   90.00
#
_symmetry.space_group_name_H-M   'P 1'
#
loop_
_entity.id
_entity.type
_entity.pdbx_description
1 polymer ?
#
loop_
_entity_poly.entity_id
_entity_poly.type
_entity_poly.pdbx_seq_one_letter_code
_entity_poly.pdbx_strand_id
1 'polypeptide(L)'
;MPSRSPDPVTLEADARARWGSLEPAVWTGQDSDGRRLDIAPGELLAPILRRVRLIAASDSLCEAVVAHLAAAGVDAEVDRVRANPRVHDDLTADGRGPVQVMALRAGDKVVPLRPGGTTVTIWPPVEGTELTGEPLAEITVTADADRWVPAARIADALKPHLS
;
A
#
# COMPACT_ATOMS: atom_id res chain seq x y z
N MET A 1 6.27 23.88 -18.02
CA MET A 1 6.68 24.02 -16.61
C MET A 1 7.15 22.66 -16.15
N PRO A 2 8.37 22.48 -15.61
CA PRO A 2 8.72 21.20 -15.01
C PRO A 2 7.81 21.03 -13.77
N SER A 3 6.88 20.09 -13.83
CA SER A 3 6.15 19.65 -12.64
C SER A 3 7.21 19.12 -11.68
N ARG A 4 7.39 19.81 -10.55
CA ARG A 4 8.31 19.38 -9.50
C ARG A 4 7.83 18.01 -9.04
N SER A 5 8.59 16.96 -9.32
CA SER A 5 8.27 15.63 -8.81
C SER A 5 8.10 15.72 -7.29
N PRO A 6 7.04 15.11 -6.72
CA PRO A 6 6.78 15.20 -5.29
C PRO A 6 7.96 14.63 -4.50
N ASP A 7 8.24 15.22 -3.33
CA ASP A 7 9.35 14.84 -2.48
C ASP A 7 9.12 13.44 -1.87
N PRO A 8 9.98 12.44 -2.15
CA PRO A 8 9.78 11.08 -1.66
C PRO A 8 9.76 10.98 -0.13
N VAL A 9 10.49 11.86 0.58
CA VAL A 9 10.51 11.84 2.05
C VAL A 9 9.16 12.26 2.62
N THR A 10 8.56 13.31 2.06
CA THR A 10 7.22 13.78 2.46
C THR A 10 6.15 12.71 2.16
N LEU A 11 6.24 12.06 1.00
CA LEU A 11 5.32 10.96 0.61
C LEU A 11 5.45 9.74 1.53
N GLU A 12 6.67 9.34 1.88
CA GLU A 12 6.90 8.24 2.83
C GLU A 12 6.35 8.58 4.22
N ALA A 13 6.53 9.83 4.67
CA ALA A 13 5.98 10.27 5.95
C ALA A 13 4.44 10.20 5.98
N ASP A 14 3.76 10.62 4.90
CA ASP A 14 2.31 10.48 4.75
C ASP A 14 1.89 9.00 4.74
N ALA A 15 2.58 8.15 3.97
CA ALA A 15 2.32 6.71 3.92
C ALA A 15 2.42 6.06 5.31
N ARG A 16 3.48 6.38 6.05
CA ARG A 16 3.74 5.85 7.39
C ARG A 16 2.72 6.36 8.41
N ALA A 17 2.31 7.63 8.32
CA ALA A 17 1.27 8.20 9.17
C ALA A 17 -0.08 7.49 8.95
N ARG A 18 -0.46 7.26 7.69
CA ARG A 18 -1.68 6.52 7.34
C ARG A 18 -1.62 5.07 7.83
N TRP A 19 -0.49 4.40 7.63
CA TRP A 19 -0.26 3.05 8.12
C TRP A 19 -0.32 2.93 9.65
N GLY A 20 0.17 3.93 10.38
CA GLY A 20 0.02 4.01 11.85
C GLY A 20 -1.43 4.19 12.32
N SER A 21 -2.37 4.52 11.42
CA SER A 21 -3.77 4.82 11.72
C SER A 21 -4.76 3.89 11.00
N LEU A 22 -4.37 2.65 10.67
CA LEU A 22 -5.24 1.70 9.98
C LEU A 22 -6.54 1.41 10.75
N GLU A 23 -6.47 1.38 12.08
CA GLU A 23 -7.63 1.10 12.92
C GLU A 23 -8.67 2.22 12.87
N PRO A 24 -9.91 1.95 12.41
CA PRO A 24 -10.97 2.94 12.34
C PRO A 24 -11.25 3.58 13.71
N ALA A 25 -11.35 4.91 13.73
CA ALA A 25 -11.61 5.64 14.97
C ALA A 25 -13.06 5.45 15.43
N VAL A 26 -13.26 5.44 16.74
CA VAL A 26 -14.59 5.56 17.36
C VAL A 26 -15.11 6.97 17.08
N TRP A 27 -16.35 7.09 16.62
CA TRP A 27 -16.98 8.39 16.41
C TRP A 27 -17.68 8.85 17.67
N THR A 28 -17.33 10.03 18.17
CA THR A 28 -18.03 10.64 19.30
C THR A 28 -19.07 11.63 18.79
N GLY A 29 -20.31 11.44 19.21
CA GLY A 29 -21.43 12.36 18.95
C GLY A 29 -22.19 12.73 20.22
N GLN A 30 -23.29 13.46 20.04
CA GLN A 30 -24.29 13.69 21.08
C GLN A 30 -25.64 13.12 20.61
N ASP A 31 -26.39 12.51 21.52
CA ASP A 31 -27.78 12.13 21.25
C ASP A 31 -28.72 13.36 21.35
N SER A 32 -30.02 13.14 21.11
CA SER A 32 -31.04 14.20 21.18
C SER A 32 -31.20 14.82 22.57
N ASP A 33 -30.74 14.13 23.61
CA ASP A 33 -30.79 14.59 25.00
C ASP A 33 -29.48 15.28 25.43
N GLY A 34 -28.54 15.48 24.49
CA GLY A 34 -27.24 16.12 24.72
C GLY A 34 -26.21 15.22 25.40
N ARG A 35 -26.47 13.92 25.56
CA ARG A 35 -25.51 12.97 26.15
C ARG A 35 -24.47 12.58 25.12
N ARG A 36 -23.21 12.50 25.55
CA ARG A 36 -22.11 12.01 24.71
C ARG A 36 -22.31 10.52 24.41
N LEU A 37 -22.22 10.16 23.14
CA LEU A 37 -22.28 8.79 22.66
C LEU A 37 -21.01 8.48 21.86
N ASP A 38 -20.38 7.34 22.19
CA ASP A 38 -19.26 6.81 21.43
C ASP A 38 -19.76 5.66 20.54
N ILE A 39 -19.68 5.84 19.22
CA ILE A 39 -20.12 4.88 18.22
C ILE A 39 -18.87 4.22 17.63
N ALA A 40 -18.59 3.00 18.07
CA ALA A 40 -17.57 2.19 17.45
C ALA A 40 -18.00 1.80 16.02
N PRO A 41 -17.07 1.73 15.06
CA PRO A 41 -17.38 1.12 13.77
C PRO A 41 -17.79 -0.33 14.00
N GLY A 42 -18.99 -0.70 13.55
CA GLY A 42 -19.52 -2.05 13.72
C GLY A 42 -18.70 -3.09 12.94
N GLU A 43 -18.95 -4.36 13.22
CA GLU A 43 -18.20 -5.51 12.66
C GLU A 43 -18.19 -5.54 11.12
N LEU A 44 -19.22 -5.02 10.46
CA LEU A 44 -19.27 -4.90 9.00
C LEU A 44 -18.46 -3.71 8.47
N LEU A 45 -18.44 -2.58 9.18
CA LEU A 45 -17.86 -1.33 8.70
C LEU A 45 -16.36 -1.24 9.00
N ALA A 46 -15.91 -1.77 10.15
CA ALA A 46 -14.51 -1.69 10.55
C ALA A 46 -13.56 -2.34 9.52
N PRO A 47 -13.82 -3.55 8.98
CA PRO A 47 -12.98 -4.16 7.96
C PRO A 47 -12.90 -3.34 6.67
N ILE A 48 -14.04 -2.78 6.22
CA ILE A 48 -14.10 -1.94 5.02
C ILE A 48 -13.23 -0.70 5.19
N LEU A 49 -13.40 0.02 6.29
CA LEU A 49 -12.63 1.23 6.58
C LEU A 49 -11.14 0.95 6.73
N ARG A 50 -10.77 -0.17 7.37
CA ARG A 50 -9.38 -0.59 7.51
C ARG A 50 -8.75 -0.86 6.13
N ARG A 51 -9.47 -1.52 5.22
CA ARG A 51 -8.99 -1.76 3.85
C ARG A 51 -8.84 -0.47 3.05
N VAL A 52 -9.80 0.45 3.14
CA VAL A 52 -9.69 1.76 2.48
C VAL A 52 -8.44 2.51 2.96
N ARG A 53 -8.17 2.48 4.27
CA ARG A 53 -6.96 3.09 4.85
C ARG A 53 -5.67 2.39 4.42
N LEU A 54 -5.69 1.06 4.29
CA LEU A 54 -4.56 0.30 3.78
C LEU A 54 -4.23 0.66 2.34
N ILE A 55 -5.24 0.75 1.47
CA ILE A 55 -5.07 1.18 0.07
C ILE A 55 -4.51 2.61 0.03
N ALA A 56 -5.05 3.52 0.84
CA ALA A 56 -4.57 4.90 0.91
C ALA A 56 -3.13 5.05 1.44
N ALA A 57 -2.68 4.16 2.34
CA ALA A 57 -1.28 4.12 2.79
C ALA A 57 -0.36 3.49 1.73
N SER A 58 -0.86 2.48 1.02
CA SER A 58 -0.18 1.83 -0.10
C SER A 58 0.01 2.77 -1.29
N ASP A 59 -0.95 3.64 -1.56
CA ASP A 59 -0.89 4.67 -2.60
C ASP A 59 0.30 5.61 -2.38
N SER A 60 0.34 6.27 -1.21
CA SER A 60 1.44 7.16 -0.83
C SER A 60 2.80 6.43 -0.82
N LEU A 61 2.83 5.15 -0.44
CA LEU A 61 4.04 4.32 -0.53
C LEU A 61 4.47 4.10 -1.99
N CYS A 62 3.53 3.80 -2.90
CA CYS A 62 3.84 3.66 -4.32
C CYS A 62 4.38 4.96 -4.89
N GLU A 63 3.77 6.11 -4.55
CA GLU A 63 4.27 7.42 -4.97
C GLU A 63 5.71 7.66 -4.48
N ALA A 64 6.01 7.35 -3.22
CA ALA A 64 7.35 7.49 -2.66
C ALA A 64 8.38 6.58 -3.37
N VAL A 65 8.03 5.31 -3.62
CA VAL A 65 8.89 4.35 -4.34
C VAL A 65 9.11 4.80 -5.78
N VAL A 66 8.07 5.23 -6.48
CA VAL A 66 8.16 5.76 -7.85
C VAL A 66 9.07 6.99 -7.90
N ALA A 67 8.95 7.91 -6.94
CA ALA A 67 9.84 9.07 -6.87
C ALA A 67 11.31 8.67 -6.68
N HIS A 68 11.60 7.66 -5.86
CA HIS A 68 12.95 7.10 -5.73
C HIS A 68 13.45 6.40 -6.99
N LEU A 69 12.60 5.60 -7.66
CA LEU A 69 12.93 4.94 -8.92
C LEU A 69 13.23 5.95 -10.04
N ALA A 70 12.43 7.01 -10.14
CA ALA A 70 12.64 8.09 -11.10
C ALA A 70 13.98 8.80 -10.86
N ALA A 71 14.33 9.09 -9.61
CA ALA A 71 15.64 9.67 -9.26
C ALA A 71 16.81 8.71 -9.61
N ALA A 72 16.56 7.40 -9.66
CA ALA A 72 17.51 6.38 -10.07
C ALA A 72 17.51 6.09 -11.58
N GLY A 73 16.70 6.80 -12.38
CA GLY A 73 16.60 6.65 -13.84
C GLY A 73 15.69 5.52 -14.32
N VAL A 74 14.84 4.96 -13.44
CA VAL A 74 13.85 3.93 -13.79
C VAL A 74 12.50 4.60 -14.05
N ASP A 75 11.92 4.35 -15.24
CA ASP A 75 10.59 4.84 -15.58
C ASP A 75 9.52 3.94 -14.95
N ALA A 76 8.77 4.52 -14.01
CA ALA A 76 7.72 3.84 -13.29
C ALA A 76 6.61 4.85 -12.94
N GLU A 77 5.40 4.35 -12.77
CA GLU A 77 4.24 5.14 -12.38
C GLU A 77 3.40 4.38 -11.35
N VAL A 78 2.61 5.13 -10.58
CA VAL A 78 1.55 4.51 -9.78
C VAL A 78 0.47 4.00 -10.74
N ASP A 79 0.07 2.74 -10.58
CA ASP A 79 -0.97 2.10 -11.37
C ASP A 79 -2.29 2.16 -10.58
N ARG A 80 -2.99 1.04 -10.47
CA ARG A 80 -4.27 0.90 -9.78
C ARG A 80 -4.18 -0.16 -8.70
N VAL A 81 -5.25 -0.27 -7.93
CA VAL A 81 -5.39 -1.33 -6.93
C VAL A 81 -5.27 -2.69 -7.59
N ARG A 82 -4.47 -3.57 -6.99
CA ARG A 82 -4.33 -4.98 -7.36
C ARG A 82 -4.60 -5.88 -6.15
N ALA A 83 -5.18 -7.03 -6.39
CA ALA A 83 -5.34 -8.09 -5.40
C ALA A 83 -4.18 -9.07 -5.54
N ASN A 84 -3.33 -9.16 -4.52
CA ASN A 84 -2.18 -10.07 -4.52
C ASN A 84 -2.58 -11.43 -3.91
N PRO A 85 -2.62 -12.53 -4.70
CA PRO A 85 -3.04 -13.84 -4.22
C PRO A 85 -2.08 -14.48 -3.23
N ARG A 86 -0.80 -14.04 -3.20
CA ARG A 86 0.23 -14.59 -2.29
C ARG A 86 0.25 -13.95 -0.91
N VAL A 87 -0.55 -12.91 -0.69
CA VAL A 87 -0.67 -12.25 0.61
C VAL A 87 -2.10 -12.40 1.10
N HIS A 88 -2.27 -13.12 2.20
CA HIS A 88 -3.57 -13.24 2.85
C HIS A 88 -3.88 -12.00 3.68
N ASP A 89 -5.13 -11.55 3.58
CA ASP A 89 -5.63 -10.42 4.33
C ASP A 89 -6.26 -10.89 5.64
N ASP A 90 -5.51 -10.79 6.74
CA ASP A 90 -6.05 -10.94 8.09
C ASP A 90 -7.13 -9.89 8.41
N LEU A 91 -7.33 -8.90 7.53
CA LEU A 91 -8.30 -7.82 7.68
C LEU A 91 -9.66 -8.11 7.02
N THR A 92 -9.89 -9.24 6.35
CA THR A 92 -11.26 -9.66 5.99
C THR A 92 -11.97 -10.23 7.23
N ALA A 93 -13.30 -10.10 7.30
CA ALA A 93 -14.09 -10.59 8.43
C ALA A 93 -13.99 -12.12 8.66
N ASP A 94 -13.50 -12.86 7.65
CA ASP A 94 -13.25 -14.30 7.65
C ASP A 94 -11.75 -14.67 7.59
N GLY A 95 -10.84 -13.68 7.57
CA GLY A 95 -9.39 -13.86 7.41
C GLY A 95 -8.97 -14.54 6.09
N ARG A 96 -9.85 -14.55 5.09
CA ARG A 96 -9.70 -15.28 3.83
C ARG A 96 -9.93 -14.34 2.65
N GLY A 97 -8.84 -13.88 2.06
CA GLY A 97 -8.87 -13.18 0.78
C GLY A 97 -7.52 -12.59 0.43
N PRO A 98 -7.25 -12.32 -0.86
CA PRO A 98 -6.06 -11.60 -1.28
C PRO A 98 -6.09 -10.16 -0.75
N VAL A 99 -4.97 -9.67 -0.23
CA VAL A 99 -4.86 -8.25 0.15
C VAL A 99 -4.96 -7.38 -1.09
N GLN A 100 -5.83 -6.37 -1.05
CA GLN A 100 -5.91 -5.32 -2.06
C GLN A 100 -5.02 -4.14 -1.66
N VAL A 101 -4.10 -3.78 -2.55
CA VAL A 101 -3.12 -2.70 -2.36
C VAL A 101 -2.93 -1.94 -3.67
N MET A 102 -2.45 -0.71 -3.60
CA MET A 102 -1.95 -0.03 -4.79
C MET A 102 -0.71 -0.77 -5.32
N ALA A 103 -0.55 -0.69 -6.63
CA ALA A 103 0.62 -1.18 -7.32
C ALA A 103 1.30 -0.03 -8.06
N LEU A 104 2.58 -0.20 -8.32
CA LEU A 104 3.28 0.55 -9.35
C LEU A 104 3.44 -0.30 -10.61
N ARG A 105 3.63 0.37 -11.75
CA ARG A 105 3.93 -0.22 -13.05
C ARG A 105 5.25 0.33 -13.56
N ALA A 106 6.10 -0.55 -14.08
CA ALA A 106 7.33 -0.19 -14.78
C ALA A 106 7.45 -1.08 -16.02
N GLY A 107 7.22 -0.49 -17.21
CA GLY A 107 7.14 -1.24 -18.47
C GLY A 107 6.08 -2.35 -18.42
N ASP A 108 6.53 -3.59 -18.55
CA ASP A 108 5.72 -4.81 -18.53
C ASP A 108 5.61 -5.46 -17.14
N LYS A 109 5.95 -4.73 -16.06
CA LYS A 109 5.97 -5.27 -14.70
C LYS A 109 5.01 -4.52 -13.80
N VAL A 110 4.29 -5.26 -12.97
CA VAL A 110 3.37 -4.74 -11.96
C VAL A 110 3.86 -5.18 -10.58
N VAL A 111 3.94 -4.23 -9.65
CA VAL A 111 4.46 -4.47 -8.30
C VAL A 111 3.45 -3.97 -7.27
N PRO A 112 2.58 -4.84 -6.73
CA PRO A 112 1.71 -4.48 -5.60
C PRO A 112 2.55 -4.22 -4.34
N LEU A 113 2.33 -3.08 -3.67
CA LEU A 113 3.10 -2.71 -2.48
C LEU A 113 2.22 -2.69 -1.24
N ARG A 114 2.45 -3.62 -0.32
CA ARG A 114 1.80 -3.65 0.99
C ARG A 114 2.65 -2.87 2.01
N PRO A 115 2.10 -1.80 2.65
CA PRO A 115 2.74 -1.16 3.80
C PRO A 115 3.13 -2.17 4.90
N GLY A 116 4.40 -2.14 5.31
CA GLY A 116 4.98 -3.07 6.29
C GLY A 116 5.21 -4.51 5.77
N GLY A 117 4.93 -4.78 4.49
CA GLY A 117 5.24 -6.06 3.85
C GLY A 117 6.72 -6.17 3.49
N THR A 118 7.40 -7.20 3.98
CA THR A 118 8.82 -7.44 3.69
C THR A 118 9.07 -8.21 2.40
N THR A 119 8.04 -8.84 1.84
CA THR A 119 8.14 -9.54 0.56
C THR A 119 7.51 -8.69 -0.52
N VAL A 120 8.31 -8.30 -1.50
CA VAL A 120 7.89 -7.56 -2.69
C VAL A 120 7.86 -8.53 -3.86
N THR A 121 6.71 -8.62 -4.53
CA THR A 121 6.50 -9.56 -5.63
C THR A 121 6.31 -8.80 -6.93
N ILE A 122 7.00 -9.22 -7.99
CA ILE A 122 6.89 -8.63 -9.32
C ILE A 122 6.06 -9.55 -10.20
N TRP A 123 5.05 -9.00 -10.87
CA TRP A 123 4.10 -9.73 -11.69
C TRP A 123 4.16 -9.28 -13.15
N PRO A 124 3.80 -10.18 -14.10
CA PRO A 124 3.48 -9.75 -15.45
C PRO A 124 2.25 -8.82 -15.43
N PRO A 125 2.03 -8.02 -16.47
CA PRO A 125 0.93 -7.07 -16.49
C PRO A 125 -0.38 -7.81 -16.74
N VAL A 126 -1.43 -7.43 -15.99
CA VAL A 126 -2.79 -7.96 -16.15
C VAL A 126 -3.81 -6.83 -16.28
N GLU A 127 -4.85 -7.06 -17.07
CA GLU A 127 -5.91 -6.07 -17.28
C GLU A 127 -6.84 -5.92 -16.06
N GLY A 128 -7.11 -7.03 -15.35
CA GLY A 128 -8.01 -7.09 -14.19
C GLY A 128 -7.32 -6.78 -12.85
N THR A 129 -8.11 -6.55 -11.81
CA THR A 129 -7.61 -6.28 -10.46
C THR A 129 -6.83 -7.46 -9.88
N GLU A 130 -7.24 -8.69 -10.21
CA GLU A 130 -6.61 -9.91 -9.70
C GLU A 130 -5.33 -10.24 -10.46
N LEU A 131 -4.23 -10.37 -9.71
CA LEU A 131 -2.98 -10.90 -10.23
C LEU A 131 -3.12 -12.42 -10.36
N THR A 132 -2.79 -12.95 -11.54
CA THR A 132 -2.90 -14.39 -11.84
C THR A 132 -1.59 -14.91 -12.42
N GLY A 133 -1.37 -16.22 -12.31
CA GLY A 133 -0.16 -16.89 -12.80
C GLY A 133 0.99 -16.93 -11.78
N GLU A 134 2.20 -17.07 -12.29
CA GLU A 134 3.43 -17.07 -11.49
C GLU A 134 4.08 -15.68 -11.49
N PRO A 135 4.62 -15.23 -10.35
CA PRO A 135 5.38 -13.99 -10.30
C PRO A 135 6.70 -14.12 -11.05
N LEU A 136 7.15 -13.01 -11.62
CA LEU A 136 8.43 -12.89 -12.31
C LEU A 136 9.61 -12.91 -11.32
N ALA A 137 9.39 -12.37 -10.12
CA ALA A 137 10.37 -12.36 -9.04
C ALA A 137 9.70 -12.15 -7.68
N GLU A 138 10.37 -12.64 -6.64
CA GLU A 138 10.07 -12.35 -5.24
C GLU A 138 11.33 -11.85 -4.55
N ILE A 139 11.23 -10.71 -3.89
CA ILE A 139 12.34 -9.99 -3.28
C ILE A 139 12.02 -9.79 -1.81
N THR A 140 12.96 -10.15 -0.94
CA THR A 140 12.84 -9.86 0.49
C THR A 140 13.56 -8.55 0.80
N VAL A 141 12.84 -7.63 1.42
CA VAL A 141 13.32 -6.32 1.88
C VAL A 141 13.27 -6.29 3.39
N THR A 142 14.32 -5.77 4.03
CA THR A 142 14.37 -5.66 5.49
C THR A 142 13.47 -4.53 5.96
N ALA A 143 12.75 -4.76 7.06
CA ALA A 143 12.02 -3.72 7.76
C ALA A 143 12.89 -3.05 8.83
N ASP A 144 12.53 -1.83 9.21
CA ASP A 144 13.05 -1.14 10.38
C ASP A 144 12.43 -1.72 11.66
N ALA A 145 12.88 -1.25 12.83
CA ALA A 145 12.49 -1.78 14.13
C ALA A 145 10.97 -1.68 14.42
N ASP A 146 10.27 -0.73 13.82
CA ASP A 146 8.82 -0.57 13.94
C ASP A 146 8.03 -1.37 12.88
N ARG A 147 8.73 -2.22 12.12
CA ARG A 147 8.21 -3.05 11.02
C ARG A 147 7.83 -2.28 9.76
N TRP A 148 8.17 -0.99 9.68
CA TRP A 148 8.07 -0.25 8.42
C TRP A 148 9.16 -0.67 7.43
N VAL A 149 8.85 -0.71 6.14
CA VAL A 149 9.84 -0.93 5.08
C VAL A 149 10.04 0.38 4.32
N PRO A 150 11.20 1.04 4.41
CA PRO A 150 11.45 2.32 3.75
C PRO A 150 11.31 2.27 2.24
N ALA A 151 10.74 3.33 1.64
CA ALA A 151 10.47 3.39 0.21
C ALA A 151 11.76 3.33 -0.62
N ALA A 152 12.81 4.03 -0.17
CA ALA A 152 14.14 3.95 -0.78
C ALA A 152 14.68 2.52 -0.84
N ARG A 153 14.49 1.74 0.22
CA ARG A 153 14.97 0.35 0.30
C ARG A 153 14.19 -0.58 -0.63
N ILE A 154 12.89 -0.35 -0.80
CA ILE A 154 12.06 -1.03 -1.79
C ILE A 154 12.53 -0.67 -3.20
N ALA A 155 12.74 0.62 -3.49
CA ALA A 155 13.19 1.09 -4.80
C ALA A 155 14.56 0.52 -5.19
N ASP A 156 15.53 0.53 -4.26
CA ASP A 156 16.86 -0.06 -4.47
C ASP A 156 16.78 -1.56 -4.76
N ALA A 157 15.91 -2.27 -4.04
CA ALA A 157 15.71 -3.71 -4.23
C ALA A 157 14.99 -4.03 -5.56
N LEU A 158 14.08 -3.16 -6.02
CA LEU A 158 13.35 -3.31 -7.27
C LEU A 158 14.20 -2.96 -8.51
N LYS A 159 15.09 -1.97 -8.39
CA LYS A 159 15.84 -1.41 -9.52
C LYS A 159 16.50 -2.46 -10.44
N PRO A 160 17.16 -3.53 -9.95
CA PRO A 160 17.77 -4.55 -10.82
C PRO A 160 16.77 -5.38 -11.64
N HIS A 161 15.48 -5.33 -11.29
CA HIS A 161 14.43 -6.13 -11.90
C HIS A 161 13.49 -5.32 -12.79
N LEU A 162 13.52 -3.99 -12.71
CA LEU A 162 12.62 -3.10 -13.44
C LEU A 162 13.28 -2.41 -14.64
N SER A 163 14.60 -2.54 -14.80
CA SER A 163 15.38 -2.07 -15.95
C SER A 163 15.24 -2.94 -17.18
#